data_AF-A0A1S1SLM3-F1
#
_entry.id   AF-A0A1S1SLM3-F1
#
_cell.length_a   1.000
_cell.length_b   1.000
_cell.length_c   1.000
_cell.angle_alpha   90.00
_cell.angle_beta   90.00
_cell.angle_gamma   90.00
#
_symmetry.space_group_name_H-M   'P 1'
#
loop_
_entity.id
_entity.type
_entity.pdbx_description
1 polymer ?
#
loop_
_entity_poly.entity_id
_entity_poly.type
_entity_poly.pdbx_seq_one_letter_code
_entity_poly.pdbx_strand_id
1 'polypeptide(L)'
;MEQNGNSANHRDPLIAAVAAYRDHARRFNELPDTEDDNAAATRTHASYDRLCRWNSPLTREGALAALLFIRDGDMIEEDAGHTMLSAAIKYLEAPV
;
A
#
# COMPACT_ATOMS: atom_id res chain seq x y z
N MET A 1 29.14 -9.21 27.00
CA MET A 1 27.69 -9.48 26.89
C MET A 1 27.11 -8.34 26.08
N GLU A 2 27.03 -8.53 24.77
CA GLU A 2 26.58 -7.49 23.83
C GLU A 2 25.06 -7.41 23.89
N GLN A 3 24.55 -6.26 24.29
CA GLN A 3 23.13 -5.94 24.20
C GLN A 3 22.80 -5.74 22.72
N ASN A 4 22.30 -6.80 22.08
CA ASN A 4 21.73 -6.79 20.73
C ASN A 4 20.33 -6.15 20.78
N GLY A 5 20.28 -4.90 21.25
CA GLY A 5 19.08 -4.10 21.37
C GLY A 5 18.94 -3.21 20.15
N ASN A 6 17.78 -3.28 19.52
CA ASN A 6 17.23 -2.30 18.58
C ASN A 6 17.40 -2.61 17.07
N SER A 7 16.96 -3.79 16.63
CA SER A 7 16.31 -3.89 15.32
C SER A 7 14.94 -3.23 15.43
N ALA A 8 14.91 -1.90 15.36
CA ALA A 8 13.67 -1.18 15.16
C ALA A 8 12.97 -1.83 13.97
N ASN A 9 11.82 -2.44 14.25
CA ASN A 9 10.94 -3.13 13.32
C ASN A 9 10.44 -2.07 12.32
N HIS A 10 11.25 -1.78 11.29
CA HIS A 10 10.95 -0.82 10.23
C HIS A 10 9.88 -1.44 9.32
N ARG A 11 8.68 -1.63 9.87
CA ARG A 11 7.51 -1.96 9.07
C ARG A 11 7.31 -0.83 8.08
N ASP A 12 7.41 -1.16 6.81
CA ASP A 12 7.17 -0.20 5.74
C ASP A 12 5.74 0.35 5.89
N PRO A 13 5.56 1.68 5.97
CA PRO A 13 4.24 2.28 6.09
C PRO A 13 3.34 1.93 4.91
N LEU A 14 3.91 1.52 3.76
CA LEU A 14 3.12 1.00 2.64
C LEU A 14 2.35 -0.25 3.00
N ILE A 15 2.96 -1.18 3.74
CA ILE A 15 2.32 -2.46 4.07
C ILE A 15 1.03 -2.19 4.87
N ALA A 16 1.09 -1.24 5.80
CA ALA A 16 -0.09 -0.81 6.55
C ALA A 16 -1.12 -0.10 5.67
N ALA A 17 -0.68 0.74 4.72
CA ALA A 17 -1.57 1.45 3.80
C ALA A 17 -2.30 0.51 2.82
N VAL A 18 -1.58 -0.46 2.24
CA VAL A 18 -2.15 -1.50 1.36
C VAL A 18 -3.16 -2.37 2.12
N ALA A 19 -2.83 -2.77 3.36
CA ALA A 19 -3.75 -3.52 4.20
C ALA A 19 -5.03 -2.73 4.53
N ALA A 20 -4.90 -1.43 4.86
CA ALA A 20 -6.03 -0.57 5.14
C ALA A 20 -6.92 -0.36 3.90
N TYR A 21 -6.32 -0.14 2.72
CA TYR A 21 -7.08 -0.04 1.47
C TYR A 21 -7.85 -1.33 1.19
N ARG A 22 -7.20 -2.50 1.28
CA ARG A 22 -7.85 -3.80 1.04
C ARG A 22 -9.00 -4.06 2.01
N ASP A 23 -8.85 -3.71 3.29
CA ASP A 23 -9.91 -3.85 4.29
C ASP A 23 -11.09 -2.91 4.00
N HIS A 24 -10.82 -1.65 3.64
CA HIS A 24 -11.87 -0.69 3.26
C HIS A 24 -12.59 -1.09 1.97
N ALA A 25 -11.87 -1.54 0.95
CA ALA A 25 -12.44 -2.02 -0.31
C ALA A 25 -13.31 -3.28 -0.09
N ARG A 26 -12.85 -4.22 0.76
CA ARG A 26 -13.67 -5.39 1.13
C ARG A 26 -14.96 -4.97 1.82
N ARG A 27 -14.86 -4.09 2.83
CA ARG A 27 -16.03 -3.60 3.57
C ARG A 27 -17.00 -2.86 2.65
N PHE A 28 -16.51 -2.06 1.72
CA PHE A 28 -17.35 -1.39 0.72
C PHE A 28 -18.13 -2.41 -0.13
N ASN A 29 -17.45 -3.44 -0.65
CA ASN A 29 -18.11 -4.49 -1.44
C ASN A 29 -19.08 -5.38 -0.63
N GLU A 30 -18.97 -5.42 0.70
CA GLU A 30 -19.83 -6.19 1.59
C GLU A 30 -21.07 -5.40 2.06
N LEU A 31 -21.13 -4.09 1.83
CA LEU A 31 -22.27 -3.27 2.22
C LEU A 31 -23.47 -3.50 1.28
N PRO A 32 -24.69 -3.67 1.82
CA PRO A 32 -25.90 -3.62 0.99
C PRO A 32 -26.06 -2.20 0.42
N ASP A 33 -26.58 -2.11 -0.81
CA ASP A 33 -26.80 -0.90 -1.65
C ASP A 33 -27.58 0.26 -0.98
N THR A 34 -27.95 0.12 0.30
CA THR A 34 -28.86 0.97 1.05
C THR A 34 -28.27 1.62 2.31
N GLU A 35 -27.03 1.31 2.73
CA GLU A 35 -26.44 1.92 3.94
C GLU A 35 -25.02 2.46 3.74
N ASP A 36 -24.87 3.77 3.97
CA ASP A 36 -23.61 4.47 4.26
C ASP A 36 -22.45 4.31 3.25
N ASP A 37 -22.82 4.15 1.98
CA ASP A 37 -21.93 4.04 0.83
C ASP A 37 -20.90 5.20 0.78
N ASN A 38 -21.32 6.39 1.19
CA ASN A 38 -20.47 7.58 1.22
C ASN A 38 -19.32 7.50 2.23
N ALA A 39 -19.53 6.98 3.44
CA ALA A 39 -18.49 6.93 4.46
C ALA A 39 -17.44 5.85 4.11
N ALA A 40 -17.89 4.70 3.61
CA ALA A 40 -17.01 3.64 3.15
C ALA A 40 -16.23 4.05 1.88
N ALA A 41 -16.90 4.66 0.90
CA ALA A 41 -16.25 5.20 -0.30
C ALA A 41 -15.20 6.26 0.04
N THR A 42 -15.50 7.18 0.97
CA THR A 42 -14.56 8.23 1.41
C THR A 42 -13.30 7.63 2.05
N ARG A 43 -13.44 6.59 2.88
CA ARG A 43 -12.29 5.93 3.51
C ARG A 43 -11.44 5.16 2.50
N THR A 44 -12.08 4.52 1.52
CA THR A 44 -11.39 3.84 0.41
C THR A 44 -10.63 4.85 -0.44
N HIS A 45 -11.25 5.98 -0.81
CA HIS A 45 -10.61 7.06 -1.58
C HIS A 45 -9.43 7.69 -0.82
N ALA A 46 -9.60 8.02 0.46
CA ALA A 46 -8.50 8.56 1.27
C ALA A 46 -7.32 7.59 1.39
N SER A 47 -7.59 6.29 1.40
CA SER A 47 -6.55 5.25 1.40
C SER A 47 -5.86 5.17 0.03
N TYR A 48 -6.62 5.28 -1.07
CA TYR A 48 -6.11 5.31 -2.44
C TYR A 48 -5.24 6.55 -2.69
N ASP A 49 -5.67 7.75 -2.31
CA ASP A 49 -4.89 8.98 -2.42
C ASP A 49 -3.52 8.88 -1.73
N ARG A 50 -3.47 8.15 -0.61
CA ARG A 50 -2.23 7.89 0.11
C ARG A 50 -1.30 6.96 -0.66
N LEU A 51 -1.85 5.98 -1.37
CA LEU A 51 -1.10 5.08 -2.24
C LEU A 51 -0.59 5.82 -3.49
N CYS A 52 -1.38 6.72 -4.08
CA CYS A 52 -0.95 7.58 -5.20
C CYS A 52 0.28 8.45 -4.88
N ARG A 53 0.51 8.74 -3.60
CA ARG A 53 1.64 9.56 -3.15
C ARG A 53 2.85 8.75 -2.70
N TRP A 54 2.77 7.42 -2.75
CA TRP A 54 3.85 6.58 -2.27
C TRP A 54 4.99 6.52 -3.29
N ASN A 55 6.07 7.24 -3.00
CA ASN A 55 7.17 7.46 -3.94
C ASN A 55 8.49 6.75 -3.55
N SER A 56 8.53 6.04 -2.42
CA SER A 56 9.73 5.34 -1.98
C SER A 56 9.42 4.24 -0.95
N PRO A 57 9.56 2.94 -1.30
CA PRO A 57 9.66 1.90 -0.29
C PRO A 57 10.88 2.15 0.58
N LEU A 58 10.74 1.81 1.85
CA LEU A 58 11.83 1.81 2.83
C LEU A 58 12.46 0.43 2.94
N THR A 59 11.73 -0.62 2.55
CA THR A 59 12.16 -2.01 2.66
C THR A 59 11.86 -2.82 1.40
N ARG A 60 12.60 -3.91 1.20
CA ARG A 60 12.30 -4.91 0.15
C ARG A 60 10.91 -5.51 0.29
N GLU A 61 10.45 -5.71 1.52
CA GLU A 61 9.09 -6.19 1.81
C GLU A 61 8.03 -5.18 1.37
N GLY A 62 8.25 -3.88 1.60
CA GLY A 62 7.41 -2.80 1.10
C GLY A 62 7.38 -2.76 -0.44
N ALA A 63 8.54 -2.86 -1.09
CA ALA A 63 8.61 -2.91 -2.55
C ALA A 63 7.83 -4.11 -3.12
N LEU A 64 7.94 -5.30 -2.51
CA LEU A 64 7.18 -6.47 -2.93
C LEU A 64 5.67 -6.28 -2.68
N ALA A 65 5.28 -5.69 -1.55
CA ALA A 65 3.88 -5.38 -1.26
C ALA A 65 3.28 -4.42 -2.29
N ALA A 66 4.04 -3.43 -2.78
CA ALA A 66 3.62 -2.57 -3.88
C ALA A 66 3.36 -3.38 -5.17
N LEU A 67 4.31 -4.22 -5.57
CA LEU A 67 4.19 -5.03 -6.80
C LEU A 67 2.99 -5.98 -6.73
N LEU A 68 2.78 -6.63 -5.59
CA LEU A 68 1.63 -7.51 -5.38
C LEU A 68 0.32 -6.72 -5.37
N PHE A 69 0.30 -5.53 -4.77
CA PHE A 69 -0.88 -4.67 -4.80
C PHE A 69 -1.27 -4.29 -6.24
N ILE A 70 -0.28 -3.91 -7.06
CA ILE A 70 -0.50 -3.54 -8.46
C ILE A 70 -1.06 -4.72 -9.25
N ARG A 71 -0.42 -5.89 -9.14
CA ARG A 71 -0.82 -7.10 -9.86
C ARG A 71 -2.21 -7.59 -9.45
N ASP A 72 -2.47 -7.68 -8.15
CA ASP A 72 -3.70 -8.29 -7.63
C ASP A 72 -4.90 -7.35 -7.75
N GLY A 73 -4.67 -6.03 -7.77
CA GLY A 73 -5.71 -5.01 -7.88
C GLY A 73 -5.97 -4.51 -9.30
N ASP A 74 -5.30 -5.07 -10.32
CA ASP A 74 -5.32 -4.58 -11.71
C ASP A 74 -5.01 -3.08 -11.84
N MET A 75 -4.13 -2.57 -10.97
CA MET A 75 -3.85 -1.12 -10.86
C MET A 75 -2.79 -0.64 -11.86
N ILE A 76 -2.41 -1.45 -12.85
CA ILE A 76 -1.33 -1.08 -13.80
C ILE A 76 -1.69 0.17 -14.61
N GLU A 77 -2.97 0.31 -14.98
CA GLU A 77 -3.45 1.46 -15.75
C GLU A 77 -3.73 2.70 -14.87
N GLU A 78 -3.68 2.54 -13.55
CA GLU A 78 -4.01 3.56 -12.57
C GLU A 78 -2.77 4.37 -12.16
N ASP A 79 -2.96 5.67 -11.89
CA ASP A 79 -1.88 6.58 -11.47
C ASP A 79 -1.14 6.09 -10.21
N ALA A 80 -1.87 5.47 -9.29
CA ALA A 80 -1.30 4.84 -8.11
C ALA A 80 -0.34 3.72 -8.48
N GLY A 81 -0.71 2.87 -9.44
CA GLY A 81 0.12 1.74 -9.85
C GLY A 81 1.38 2.17 -10.56
N HIS A 82 1.32 3.16 -11.46
CA HIS A 82 2.52 3.72 -12.10
C HIS A 82 3.51 4.30 -11.08
N THR A 83 3.01 5.04 -10.10
CA THR A 83 3.83 5.66 -9.06
C THR A 83 4.47 4.60 -8.16
N MET A 84 3.68 3.63 -7.70
CA MET A 84 4.16 2.53 -6.85
C MET A 84 5.12 1.59 -7.59
N LEU A 85 4.89 1.32 -8.87
CA LEU A 85 5.77 0.50 -9.70
C LEU A 85 7.15 1.15 -9.83
N SER A 86 7.16 2.44 -10.18
CA SER A 86 8.40 3.22 -10.33
C SER A 86 9.21 3.25 -9.03
N ALA A 87 8.53 3.45 -7.89
CA ALA A 87 9.18 3.47 -6.58
C ALA A 87 9.73 2.09 -6.17
N ALA A 88 8.99 1.02 -6.43
CA ALA A 88 9.42 -0.35 -6.14
C ALA A 88 10.62 -0.79 -6.99
N ILE A 89 10.60 -0.50 -8.30
CA ILE A 89 11.74 -0.80 -9.20
C ILE A 89 12.97 -0.04 -8.74
N LYS A 90 12.86 1.28 -8.52
CA LYS A 90 13.99 2.12 -8.10
C LYS A 90 14.66 1.61 -6.82
N TYR A 91 13.88 1.11 -5.86
CA TYR A 91 14.44 0.53 -4.64
C TYR A 91 15.17 -0.80 -4.89
N LEU A 92 14.61 -1.66 -5.75
CA LEU A 92 15.21 -2.97 -6.05
C LEU A 92 16.46 -2.87 -6.93
N GLU A 93 16.58 -1.81 -7.73
CA GLU A 93 17.76 -1.51 -8.54
C GLU A 93 18.87 -0.78 -7.77
N ALA A 94 18.56 -0.22 -6.59
CA ALA A 94 19.55 0.43 -5.77
C ALA A 94 20.59 -0.60 -5.27
N PRO A 95 21.90 -0.36 -5.48
CA PRO A 95 22.93 -1.26 -4.98
C PRO A 95 22.91 -1.28 -3.45
N VAL A 96 23.00 -2.49 -2.89
CA VAL A 96 23.04 -2.77 -1.43
C VAL A 96 24.34 -2.29 -0.81
#